data_AF-A0A965UQ42-F1
#
_entry.id   AF-A0A965UQ42-F1
#
_cell.length_a   1.000
_cell.length_b   1.000
_cell.length_c   1.000
_cell.angle_alpha   90.00
_cell.angle_beta   90.00
_cell.angle_gamma   90.00
#
_symmetry.space_group_name_H-M   'P 1'
#
loop_
_entity.id
_entity.type
_entity.pdbx_description
1 polymer ?
#
loop_
_entity_poly.entity_id
_entity_poly.type
_entity_poly.pdbx_seq_one_letter_code
_entity_poly.pdbx_strand_id
1 'polypeptide(L)'
;GLGANVLDRARLAAEAALGAPPETMLRLLQLGDTPFRRMAQARLLSESAQLTRAGKISKLVDEQSKLLSKTKLSKSDTSKLNEIRKQIESIKSRDIGKEVSVAARLPSKSELAKIEEEAAQAVFQQDTPLSRAALSAANMFGLGTKFGPARLLGKTIIPYAKTPANVIDEMLDYSLPGYALVFKGIPAMKAGNAREAQLAIGKTLTSLTIGAVAKTLSDAGVIGGRAEETEKARDIQYKALPPRTINISALNRMAEGESTELQPGDRVINLEKLGIVGGMIATWDAASKATEGGDFISPEFVTALVPETLSFAMNQSFLKGTNSLLSAMLDGQGTTMDNWIANYFGTISAIPFPNTLSAVSRSMRESLPDKIQIKDIQGEGPERAINLFGEVLKRRLPGADEDVPRRIDVWGREIPQTPEGADPVAYNFLDVTKGRTATYDPITIEIYKLFKETEDGDVIPPKPQRNFTIDNVKYRLSPELYEEYSKVRGRANRMAAEELFKSKDFRSLKKDEKVIAIRNAYAQVGDDARIQFLQKNRRRIMRGEKQ
;
A
#
# COMPACT_ATOMS: atom_id res chain seq x y z
N GLY A 1 8.98 21.38 39.65
CA GLY A 1 10.11 21.84 38.82
C GLY A 1 9.80 21.58 37.35
N LEU A 2 9.86 22.61 36.52
CA LEU A 2 9.54 22.54 35.08
C LEU A 2 10.49 21.61 34.28
N GLY A 3 11.70 21.34 34.80
CA GLY A 3 12.68 20.45 34.14
C GLY A 3 12.31 18.96 34.13
N ALA A 4 11.60 18.46 35.15
CA ALA A 4 11.23 17.04 35.24
C ALA A 4 10.19 16.64 34.18
N ASN A 5 9.23 17.53 33.87
CA ASN A 5 8.19 17.29 32.85
C ASN A 5 8.74 17.35 31.41
N VAL A 6 9.79 18.13 31.16
CA VAL A 6 10.42 18.21 29.83
C VAL A 6 11.33 17.01 29.61
N LEU A 7 12.08 16.59 30.63
CA LEU A 7 12.89 15.38 30.57
C LEU A 7 12.03 14.12 30.48
N ASP A 8 10.88 14.04 31.17
CA ASP A 8 9.94 12.93 30.98
C ASP A 8 9.30 12.92 29.59
N ARG A 9 9.00 14.08 29.01
CA ARG A 9 8.46 14.15 27.63
C ARG A 9 9.53 13.83 26.59
N ALA A 10 10.77 14.27 26.79
CA ALA A 10 11.90 13.93 25.94
C ALA A 10 12.27 12.45 26.08
N ARG A 11 12.18 11.89 27.29
CA ARG A 11 12.34 10.46 27.56
C ARG A 11 11.20 9.65 26.97
N LEU A 12 9.94 10.07 27.08
CA LEU A 12 8.78 9.42 26.44
C LEU A 12 8.84 9.54 24.91
N ALA A 13 9.35 10.65 24.37
CA ALA A 13 9.60 10.80 22.94
C ALA A 13 10.77 9.93 22.48
N ALA A 14 11.83 9.81 23.28
CA ALA A 14 12.95 8.92 23.04
C ALA A 14 12.55 7.45 23.22
N GLU A 15 11.68 7.10 24.16
CA GLU A 15 11.11 5.77 24.35
C GLU A 15 10.03 5.46 23.30
N ALA A 16 9.37 6.47 22.71
CA ALA A 16 8.51 6.28 21.54
C ALA A 16 9.31 6.18 20.23
N ALA A 17 10.50 6.79 20.16
CA ALA A 17 11.40 6.73 19.00
C ALA A 17 12.39 5.56 19.05
N LEU A 18 12.78 5.10 20.25
CA LEU A 18 13.82 4.08 20.51
C LEU A 18 13.36 2.94 21.42
N GLY A 19 12.25 3.10 22.16
CA GLY A 19 11.74 2.08 23.08
C GLY A 19 10.94 1.02 22.33
N ALA A 20 11.02 -0.22 22.85
CA ALA A 20 10.43 -1.48 22.40
C ALA A 20 10.04 -1.52 20.91
N PRO A 21 10.66 -2.38 20.06
CA PRO A 21 10.41 -2.40 18.62
C PRO A 21 8.92 -2.20 18.33
N PRO A 22 8.52 -1.29 17.43
CA PRO A 22 7.10 -1.06 17.12
C PRO A 22 6.36 -2.39 16.89
N GLU A 23 7.08 -3.39 16.37
CA GLU A 23 6.60 -4.75 16.26
C GLU A 23 6.25 -5.46 17.58
N THR A 24 7.00 -5.31 18.67
CA THR A 24 6.69 -5.87 19.99
C THR A 24 5.45 -5.21 20.60
N MET A 25 5.28 -3.90 20.39
CA MET A 25 4.07 -3.16 20.78
C MET A 25 2.85 -3.56 19.93
N LEU A 26 3.05 -3.79 18.63
CA LEU A 26 2.05 -4.30 17.68
C LEU A 26 1.81 -5.83 17.80
N ARG A 27 2.62 -6.59 18.54
CA ARG A 27 2.40 -8.04 18.76
C ARG A 27 1.46 -8.34 19.92
N LEU A 28 1.20 -7.35 20.77
CA LEU A 28 0.23 -7.40 21.87
C LEU A 28 -1.05 -6.60 21.55
N LEU A 29 -1.47 -6.52 20.29
CA LEU A 29 -2.54 -5.61 19.80
C LEU A 29 -3.91 -5.73 20.49
N GLN A 30 -4.29 -6.85 21.14
CA GLN A 30 -5.50 -6.83 22.00
C GLN A 30 -5.36 -5.83 23.17
N LEU A 31 -4.14 -5.64 23.68
CA LEU A 31 -3.77 -4.60 24.63
C LEU A 31 -3.34 -3.29 23.94
N GLY A 32 -2.76 -3.35 22.74
CA GLY A 32 -2.27 -2.19 21.97
C GLY A 32 -3.37 -1.29 21.38
N ASP A 33 -4.50 -1.85 20.94
CA ASP A 33 -5.63 -1.08 20.39
C ASP A 33 -6.46 -0.39 21.48
N THR A 34 -6.41 -0.92 22.70
CA THR A 34 -7.18 -0.40 23.83
C THR A 34 -6.80 1.05 24.14
N PRO A 35 -5.52 1.45 24.20
CA PRO A 35 -5.11 2.85 24.24
C PRO A 35 -5.67 3.72 23.12
N PHE A 36 -5.61 3.28 21.86
CA PHE A 36 -6.12 4.07 20.72
C PHE A 36 -7.64 4.20 20.75
N ARG A 37 -8.35 3.12 21.05
CA ARG A 37 -9.80 3.13 21.26
C ARG A 37 -10.18 4.02 22.43
N ARG A 38 -9.47 3.95 23.56
CA ARG A 38 -9.69 4.84 24.72
C ARG A 38 -9.38 6.29 24.39
N MET A 39 -8.35 6.56 23.58
CA MET A 39 -8.06 7.92 23.08
C MET A 39 -9.16 8.42 22.15
N ALA A 40 -9.67 7.58 21.24
CA ALA A 40 -10.81 7.90 20.39
C ALA A 40 -12.08 8.15 21.22
N GLN A 41 -12.37 7.29 22.20
CA GLN A 41 -13.47 7.47 23.16
C GLN A 41 -13.34 8.80 23.91
N ALA A 42 -12.16 9.11 24.42
CA ALA A 42 -11.90 10.37 25.13
C ALA A 42 -12.10 11.59 24.21
N ARG A 43 -11.65 11.51 22.96
CA ARG A 43 -11.88 12.54 21.94
C ARG A 43 -13.38 12.71 21.66
N LEU A 44 -14.11 11.63 21.43
CA LEU A 44 -15.55 11.66 21.14
C LEU A 44 -16.38 12.14 22.33
N LEU A 45 -15.99 11.78 23.55
CA LEU A 45 -16.55 12.34 24.79
C LEU A 45 -16.33 13.86 24.86
N SER A 46 -15.14 14.33 24.50
CA SER A 46 -14.84 15.76 24.47
C SER A 46 -15.65 16.50 23.40
N GLU A 47 -15.82 15.90 22.21
CA GLU A 47 -16.60 16.46 21.12
C GLU A 47 -18.10 16.48 21.44
N SER A 48 -18.63 15.41 22.01
CA SER A 48 -20.02 15.32 22.48
C SER A 48 -20.34 16.37 23.55
N ALA A 49 -19.41 16.58 24.50
CA ALA A 49 -19.56 17.62 25.52
C ALA A 49 -19.58 19.03 24.91
N GLN A 50 -18.70 19.29 23.93
CA GLN A 50 -18.67 20.55 23.18
C GLN A 50 -19.95 20.78 22.38
N LEU A 51 -20.44 19.76 21.67
CA LEU A 51 -21.68 19.82 20.89
C LEU A 51 -22.91 20.03 21.78
N THR A 52 -22.98 19.35 22.93
CA THR A 52 -24.06 19.54 23.91
C THR A 52 -24.08 20.98 24.44
N ARG A 53 -22.90 21.53 24.73
CA ARG A 53 -22.76 22.94 25.14
C ARG A 53 -23.19 23.89 24.03
N ALA A 54 -22.74 23.65 22.80
CA ALA A 54 -23.12 24.44 21.63
C ALA A 54 -24.64 24.41 21.40
N GLY A 55 -25.27 23.23 21.52
CA GLY A 55 -26.72 23.06 21.40
C GLY A 55 -27.52 23.79 22.49
N LYS A 56 -27.05 23.78 23.74
CA LYS A 56 -27.66 24.58 24.82
C LYS A 56 -27.58 26.07 24.54
N ILE A 57 -26.43 26.56 24.08
CA ILE A 57 -26.25 27.97 23.69
C ILE A 57 -27.16 28.30 22.50
N SER A 58 -27.23 27.44 21.48
CA SER A 58 -28.08 27.65 20.30
C SER A 58 -29.55 27.83 20.67
N LYS A 59 -30.10 26.96 21.54
CA LYS A 59 -31.49 27.08 22.00
C LYS A 59 -31.75 28.41 22.73
N LEU A 60 -30.82 28.82 23.58
CA LEU A 60 -30.91 30.10 24.29
C LEU A 60 -30.81 31.30 23.34
N VAL A 61 -29.97 31.20 22.31
CA VAL A 61 -29.85 32.22 21.25
C VAL A 61 -31.12 32.29 20.39
N ASP A 62 -31.73 31.16 20.07
CA ASP A 62 -33.01 31.11 19.34
C ASP A 62 -34.13 31.74 20.17
N GLU A 63 -34.19 31.43 21.46
CA GLU A 63 -35.15 32.01 22.40
C GLU A 63 -34.92 33.52 22.58
N GLN A 64 -33.66 33.94 22.71
CA GLN A 64 -33.27 35.35 22.73
C GLN A 64 -33.72 36.07 21.46
N SER A 65 -33.52 35.46 20.29
CA SER A 65 -33.88 36.03 18.98
C SER A 65 -35.40 36.17 18.84
N LYS A 66 -36.17 35.18 19.29
CA LYS A 66 -37.65 35.24 19.32
C LYS A 66 -38.19 36.32 20.27
N LEU A 67 -37.49 36.61 21.37
CA LEU A 67 -37.88 37.68 22.28
C LEU A 67 -37.53 39.06 21.73
N LEU A 68 -36.39 39.18 21.04
CA LEU A 68 -35.94 40.43 20.41
C LEU A 68 -36.74 40.81 19.15
N SER A 69 -37.41 39.85 18.50
CA SER A 69 -38.26 40.11 17.34
C SER A 69 -39.63 40.71 17.67
N LYS A 70 -39.97 40.86 18.96
CA LYS A 70 -41.22 41.50 19.40
C LYS A 70 -41.21 43.01 19.14
N THR A 71 -42.31 43.54 18.61
CA THR A 71 -42.47 44.96 18.22
C THR A 71 -42.40 45.93 19.41
N LYS A 72 -42.80 45.49 20.61
CA LYS A 72 -42.60 46.20 21.89
C LYS A 72 -42.24 45.18 22.96
N LEU A 73 -41.13 45.40 23.66
CA LEU A 73 -40.74 44.57 24.79
C LEU A 73 -41.42 45.02 26.08
N SER A 74 -42.02 44.07 26.81
CA SER A 74 -42.50 44.31 28.17
C SER A 74 -41.36 44.23 29.19
N LYS A 75 -41.55 44.76 30.41
CA LYS A 75 -40.59 44.59 31.52
C LYS A 75 -40.26 43.12 31.80
N SER A 76 -41.23 42.22 31.60
CA SER A 76 -41.05 40.77 31.72
C SER A 76 -40.12 40.22 30.64
N ASP A 77 -40.27 40.67 29.40
CA ASP A 77 -39.39 40.28 28.29
C ASP A 77 -37.95 40.76 28.50
N THR A 78 -37.78 41.98 29.02
CA THR A 78 -36.45 42.51 29.37
C THR A 78 -35.78 41.71 30.48
N SER A 79 -36.54 41.29 31.49
CA SER A 79 -36.04 40.42 32.57
C SER A 79 -35.61 39.06 32.03
N LYS A 80 -36.43 38.42 31.18
CA LYS A 80 -36.10 37.15 30.54
C LYS A 80 -34.87 37.24 29.64
N LEU A 81 -34.72 38.32 28.87
CA LEU A 81 -33.52 38.55 28.06
C LEU A 81 -32.25 38.67 28.90
N ASN A 82 -32.32 39.37 30.03
CA ASN A 82 -31.18 39.48 30.96
C ASN A 82 -30.84 38.13 31.60
N GLU A 83 -31.84 37.31 31.91
CA GLU A 83 -31.66 35.96 32.42
C GLU A 83 -31.02 35.03 31.38
N ILE A 84 -31.49 35.06 30.14
CA ILE A 84 -30.91 34.32 29.02
C ILE A 84 -29.46 34.73 28.77
N ARG A 85 -29.15 36.04 28.78
CA ARG A 85 -27.75 36.53 28.65
C ARG A 85 -26.86 36.00 29.78
N LYS A 86 -27.33 36.07 31.03
CA LYS A 86 -26.60 35.52 32.18
C LYS A 86 -26.39 34.01 32.06
N GLN A 87 -27.38 33.26 31.56
CA GLN A 87 -27.23 31.83 31.31
C GLN A 87 -26.21 31.53 30.21
N ILE A 88 -26.21 32.28 29.11
CA ILE A 88 -25.21 32.15 28.04
C ILE A 88 -23.80 32.47 28.56
N GLU A 89 -23.62 33.57 29.31
CA GLU A 89 -22.33 33.94 29.90
C GLU A 89 -21.85 32.92 30.94
N SER A 90 -22.76 32.39 31.76
CA SER A 90 -22.48 31.31 32.72
C SER A 90 -22.02 30.05 32.00
N ILE A 91 -22.68 29.66 30.91
CA ILE A 91 -22.27 28.50 30.12
C ILE A 91 -20.92 28.76 29.42
N LYS A 92 -20.69 29.96 28.89
CA LYS A 92 -19.43 30.34 28.21
C LYS A 92 -18.24 30.44 29.17
N SER A 93 -18.45 30.87 30.41
CA SER A 93 -17.39 31.05 31.43
C SER A 93 -17.00 29.75 32.14
N ARG A 94 -17.74 28.65 31.97
CA ARG A 94 -17.36 27.35 32.51
C ARG A 94 -16.14 26.77 31.81
N ASP A 95 -15.21 26.27 32.63
CA ASP A 95 -14.01 25.55 32.20
C ASP A 95 -14.38 24.27 31.43
N ILE A 96 -14.08 24.28 30.13
CA ILE A 96 -14.35 23.17 29.20
C ILE A 96 -13.63 21.91 29.68
N GLY A 97 -12.41 22.02 30.23
CA GLY A 97 -11.65 20.87 30.73
C GLY A 97 -12.36 20.16 31.89
N LYS A 98 -13.00 20.92 32.79
CA LYS A 98 -13.78 20.36 33.90
C LYS A 98 -15.09 19.73 33.43
N GLU A 99 -15.84 20.37 32.53
CA GLU A 99 -17.08 19.79 31.98
C GLU A 99 -16.80 18.50 31.18
N VAL A 100 -15.75 18.49 30.35
CA VAL A 100 -15.29 17.30 29.63
C VAL A 100 -14.85 16.20 30.61
N SER A 101 -14.16 16.56 31.71
CA SER A 101 -13.75 15.59 32.73
C SER A 101 -14.93 14.97 33.50
N VAL A 102 -16.01 15.72 33.71
CA VAL A 102 -17.24 15.23 34.38
C VAL A 102 -18.07 14.37 33.42
N ALA A 103 -18.23 14.81 32.17
CA ALA A 103 -18.90 14.03 31.13
C ALA A 103 -18.17 12.70 30.84
N ALA A 104 -16.84 12.70 30.87
CA ALA A 104 -16.02 11.50 30.74
C ALA A 104 -16.12 10.55 31.96
N ARG A 105 -16.51 11.05 33.14
CA ARG A 105 -16.63 10.24 34.37
C ARG A 105 -17.98 9.56 34.53
N LEU A 106 -19.06 10.10 33.96
CA LEU A 106 -20.43 9.57 34.11
C LEU A 106 -21.27 9.66 32.81
N PRO A 107 -20.83 9.07 31.69
CA PRO A 107 -21.67 9.01 30.49
C PRO A 107 -22.88 8.08 30.69
N SER A 108 -24.02 8.41 30.06
CA SER A 108 -25.18 7.51 30.07
C SER A 108 -24.89 6.22 29.28
N LYS A 109 -25.64 5.14 29.54
CA LYS A 109 -25.45 3.86 28.84
C LYS A 109 -25.59 3.98 27.31
N SER A 110 -26.53 4.80 26.85
CA SER A 110 -26.73 5.06 25.42
C SER A 110 -25.59 5.87 24.79
N GLU A 111 -25.04 6.84 25.53
CA GLU A 111 -23.89 7.61 25.08
C GLU A 111 -22.64 6.73 25.04
N LEU A 112 -22.42 5.90 26.07
CA LEU A 112 -21.33 4.92 26.09
C LEU A 112 -21.39 3.98 24.90
N ALA A 113 -22.56 3.39 24.61
CA ALA A 113 -22.71 2.49 23.47
C ALA A 113 -22.39 3.18 22.14
N LYS A 114 -22.86 4.42 21.95
CA LYS A 114 -22.56 5.20 20.74
C LYS A 114 -21.09 5.58 20.63
N ILE A 115 -20.47 5.97 21.75
CA ILE A 115 -19.04 6.31 21.81
C ILE A 115 -18.18 5.06 21.58
N GLU A 116 -18.59 3.90 22.09
CA GLU A 116 -17.93 2.62 21.85
C GLU A 116 -17.99 2.23 20.37
N GLU A 117 -19.15 2.41 19.74
CA GLU A 117 -19.33 2.16 18.32
C GLU A 117 -18.48 3.09 17.46
N GLU A 118 -18.55 4.40 17.69
CA GLU A 118 -17.76 5.39 16.94
C GLU A 118 -16.25 5.23 17.19
N ALA A 119 -15.83 4.90 18.42
CA ALA A 119 -14.44 4.61 18.72
C ALA A 119 -13.98 3.31 18.07
N ALA A 120 -14.83 2.29 17.98
CA ALA A 120 -14.54 1.06 17.25
C ALA A 120 -14.39 1.36 15.75
N GLN A 121 -15.29 2.14 15.15
CA GLN A 121 -15.19 2.58 13.75
C GLN A 121 -13.89 3.35 13.48
N ALA A 122 -13.49 4.26 14.37
CA ALA A 122 -12.26 5.05 14.22
C ALA A 122 -10.97 4.21 14.19
N VAL A 123 -11.00 2.98 14.71
CA VAL A 123 -9.87 2.04 14.70
C VAL A 123 -10.17 0.76 13.90
N PHE A 124 -11.19 0.79 13.03
CA PHE A 124 -11.60 -0.34 12.19
C PHE A 124 -11.97 -1.62 12.97
N GLN A 125 -12.51 -1.50 14.17
CA GLN A 125 -12.90 -2.63 15.05
C GLN A 125 -14.42 -2.85 15.14
N GLN A 126 -15.20 -2.15 14.31
CA GLN A 126 -16.66 -2.26 14.27
C GLN A 126 -17.16 -3.64 13.77
N ASP A 127 -18.39 -3.98 14.11
CA ASP A 127 -19.04 -5.22 13.66
C ASP A 127 -19.84 -5.00 12.37
N THR A 128 -19.19 -5.24 11.23
CA THR A 128 -19.79 -5.22 9.90
C THR A 128 -20.14 -6.64 9.45
N PRO A 129 -21.02 -6.83 8.45
CA PRO A 129 -21.21 -8.13 7.82
C PRO A 129 -19.89 -8.77 7.38
N LEU A 130 -18.99 -7.98 6.78
CA LEU A 130 -17.68 -8.46 6.31
C LEU A 130 -16.76 -8.86 7.48
N SER A 131 -16.68 -8.06 8.54
CA SER A 131 -15.83 -8.39 9.71
C SER A 131 -16.35 -9.61 10.48
N ARG A 132 -17.67 -9.80 10.55
CA ARG A 132 -18.29 -11.02 11.11
C ARG A 132 -17.99 -12.25 10.28
N ALA A 133 -18.08 -12.15 8.94
CA ALA A 133 -17.72 -13.24 8.04
C ALA A 133 -16.24 -13.60 8.15
N ALA A 134 -15.35 -12.60 8.18
CA ALA A 134 -13.92 -12.79 8.36
C ALA A 134 -13.58 -13.45 9.71
N LEU A 135 -14.23 -13.03 10.80
CA LEU A 135 -14.10 -13.66 12.11
C LEU A 135 -14.56 -15.12 12.10
N SER A 136 -15.70 -15.41 11.46
CA SER A 136 -16.20 -16.77 11.32
C SER A 136 -15.20 -17.65 10.57
N ALA A 137 -14.70 -17.17 9.43
CA ALA A 137 -13.68 -17.87 8.64
C ALA A 137 -12.38 -18.10 9.45
N ALA A 138 -11.87 -17.07 10.12
CA ALA A 138 -10.68 -17.19 10.98
C ALA A 138 -10.87 -18.22 12.10
N ASN A 139 -12.07 -18.29 12.69
CA ASN A 139 -12.40 -19.29 13.71
C ASN A 139 -12.52 -20.71 13.11
N MET A 140 -13.03 -20.83 11.87
CA MET A 140 -13.08 -22.09 11.12
C MET A 140 -11.70 -22.64 10.76
N PHE A 141 -10.75 -21.78 10.39
CA PHE A 141 -9.35 -22.17 10.21
C PHE A 141 -8.69 -22.69 11.52
N GLY A 142 -9.30 -22.44 12.69
CA GLY A 142 -8.89 -22.98 13.99
C GLY A 142 -9.68 -24.20 14.47
N LEU A 143 -10.72 -24.64 13.75
CA LEU A 143 -11.67 -25.68 14.19
C LEU A 143 -11.24 -27.12 13.88
N GLY A 144 -10.15 -27.32 13.12
CA GLY A 144 -9.69 -28.66 12.73
C GLY A 144 -9.01 -29.49 13.83
N THR A 145 -8.41 -28.89 14.86
CA THR A 145 -7.75 -29.63 15.95
C THR A 145 -7.68 -28.80 17.23
N LYS A 146 -8.23 -29.33 18.32
CA LYS A 146 -8.24 -28.65 19.64
C LYS A 146 -6.85 -28.53 20.29
N PHE A 147 -5.80 -29.13 19.71
CA PHE A 147 -4.40 -29.03 20.17
C PHE A 147 -3.40 -29.10 19.00
N GLY A 148 -2.28 -28.35 19.08
CA GLY A 148 -1.09 -28.53 18.22
C GLY A 148 -0.69 -27.37 17.26
N PRO A 149 0.41 -27.54 16.49
CA PRO A 149 1.01 -26.53 15.60
C PRO A 149 0.06 -25.93 14.56
N ALA A 150 -0.98 -26.67 14.14
CA ALA A 150 -2.00 -26.21 13.18
C ALA A 150 -2.84 -25.04 13.70
N ARG A 151 -3.12 -24.97 15.01
CA ARG A 151 -3.81 -23.83 15.64
C ARG A 151 -2.91 -22.60 15.74
N LEU A 152 -1.61 -22.81 15.95
CA LEU A 152 -0.61 -21.75 15.92
C LEU A 152 -0.50 -21.18 14.49
N LEU A 153 -0.44 -22.07 13.48
CA LEU A 153 -0.49 -21.73 12.06
C LEU A 153 -1.72 -20.87 11.72
N GLY A 154 -2.93 -21.34 12.01
CA GLY A 154 -4.17 -20.59 11.72
C GLY A 154 -4.23 -19.21 12.39
N LYS A 155 -3.83 -19.11 13.68
CA LYS A 155 -3.79 -17.84 14.41
C LYS A 155 -2.70 -16.87 13.92
N THR A 156 -1.63 -17.37 13.31
CA THR A 156 -0.56 -16.54 12.74
C THR A 156 -0.90 -15.96 11.36
N ILE A 157 -1.86 -16.56 10.64
CA ILE A 157 -2.19 -16.20 9.25
C ILE A 157 -3.22 -15.06 9.18
N ILE A 158 -4.20 -15.03 10.08
CA ILE A 158 -5.21 -13.95 10.15
C ILE A 158 -5.23 -13.37 11.58
N PRO A 159 -4.19 -12.63 11.99
CA PRO A 159 -4.26 -11.88 13.23
C PRO A 159 -5.34 -10.79 13.06
N TYR A 160 -6.30 -10.73 14.01
CA TYR A 160 -7.27 -9.62 14.11
C TYR A 160 -8.18 -9.43 12.89
N ALA A 161 -8.95 -10.45 12.50
CA ALA A 161 -9.79 -10.45 11.30
C ALA A 161 -10.73 -9.22 11.11
N LYS A 162 -11.12 -8.51 12.18
CA LYS A 162 -11.98 -7.32 12.09
C LYS A 162 -11.30 -6.15 11.39
N THR A 163 -10.08 -5.77 11.80
CA THR A 163 -9.39 -4.58 11.29
C THR A 163 -9.16 -4.64 9.78
N PRO A 164 -8.55 -5.69 9.21
CA PRO A 164 -8.39 -5.80 7.77
C PRO A 164 -9.72 -5.83 7.02
N ALA A 165 -10.73 -6.54 7.55
CA ALA A 165 -12.05 -6.60 6.94
C ALA A 165 -12.75 -5.23 6.91
N ASN A 166 -12.68 -4.47 8.00
CA ASN A 166 -13.27 -3.13 8.07
C ASN A 166 -12.47 -2.10 7.26
N VAL A 167 -11.16 -2.26 7.11
CA VAL A 167 -10.38 -1.44 6.17
C VAL A 167 -10.82 -1.72 4.72
N ILE A 168 -11.05 -2.98 4.35
CA ILE A 168 -11.61 -3.33 3.04
C ILE A 168 -13.01 -2.71 2.87
N ASP A 169 -13.89 -2.85 3.87
CA ASP A 169 -15.24 -2.28 3.85
C ASP A 169 -15.21 -0.75 3.71
N GLU A 170 -14.32 -0.06 4.41
CA GLU A 170 -14.15 1.39 4.29
C GLU A 170 -13.56 1.79 2.92
N MET A 171 -12.66 0.98 2.34
CA MET A 171 -12.18 1.18 0.98
C MET A 171 -13.31 1.02 -0.04
N LEU A 172 -14.20 0.04 0.13
CA LEU A 172 -15.37 -0.13 -0.75
C LEU A 172 -16.33 1.07 -0.63
N ASP A 173 -16.58 1.53 0.60
CA ASP A 173 -17.43 2.69 0.87
C ASP A 173 -16.98 3.97 0.15
N TYR A 174 -15.68 4.22 0.09
CA TYR A 174 -15.14 5.43 -0.53
C TYR A 174 -14.76 5.22 -1.99
N SER A 175 -14.25 4.07 -2.38
CA SER A 175 -13.81 3.85 -3.76
C SER A 175 -14.97 3.62 -4.71
N LEU A 176 -16.09 3.02 -4.26
CA LEU A 176 -17.23 2.69 -5.11
C LEU A 176 -18.35 3.73 -5.00
N PRO A 177 -18.67 4.48 -6.07
CA PRO A 177 -19.78 5.43 -6.08
C PRO A 177 -21.10 4.80 -5.64
N GLY A 178 -21.71 5.34 -4.59
CA GLY A 178 -23.02 4.92 -4.11
C GLY A 178 -23.04 3.62 -3.30
N TYR A 179 -21.92 2.90 -3.16
CA TYR A 179 -21.87 1.66 -2.36
C TYR A 179 -22.32 1.92 -0.91
N ALA A 180 -21.69 2.90 -0.25
CA ALA A 180 -22.07 3.29 1.11
C ALA A 180 -23.55 3.72 1.18
N LEU A 181 -24.05 4.45 0.19
CA LEU A 181 -25.45 4.89 0.15
C LEU A 181 -26.41 3.70 0.05
N VAL A 182 -26.15 2.74 -0.84
CA VAL A 182 -27.03 1.59 -1.06
C VAL A 182 -27.02 0.65 0.14
N PHE A 183 -25.84 0.29 0.64
CA PHE A 183 -25.70 -0.76 1.66
C PHE A 183 -25.79 -0.25 3.10
N LYS A 184 -25.53 1.03 3.36
CA LYS A 184 -25.56 1.63 4.72
C LYS A 184 -26.56 2.78 4.80
N GLY A 185 -26.56 3.68 3.82
CA GLY A 185 -27.41 4.87 3.82
C GLY A 185 -28.92 4.60 3.70
N ILE A 186 -29.36 3.80 2.73
CA ILE A 186 -30.79 3.47 2.55
C ILE A 186 -31.35 2.69 3.74
N PRO A 187 -30.68 1.64 4.27
CA PRO A 187 -31.08 1.00 5.51
C PRO A 187 -31.16 1.98 6.69
N ALA A 188 -30.16 2.85 6.85
CA ALA A 188 -30.15 3.86 7.90
C ALA A 188 -31.32 4.86 7.79
N MET A 189 -31.65 5.32 6.57
CA MET A 189 -32.82 6.19 6.33
C MET A 189 -34.12 5.49 6.74
N LYS A 190 -34.29 4.22 6.38
CA LYS A 190 -35.46 3.41 6.78
C LYS A 190 -35.55 3.21 8.29
N ALA A 191 -34.41 3.08 8.97
CA ALA A 191 -34.32 2.95 10.42
C ALA A 191 -34.40 4.28 11.18
N GLY A 192 -34.52 5.42 10.48
CA GLY A 192 -34.50 6.75 11.10
C GLY A 192 -33.12 7.19 11.62
N ASN A 193 -32.04 6.48 11.27
CA ASN A 193 -30.68 6.83 11.63
C ASN A 193 -30.12 7.91 10.68
N ALA A 194 -30.51 9.17 10.93
CA ALA A 194 -30.11 10.31 10.11
C ALA A 194 -28.58 10.48 10.01
N ARG A 195 -27.83 10.13 11.05
CA ARG A 195 -26.38 10.30 11.10
C ARG A 195 -25.69 9.36 10.10
N GLU A 196 -26.01 8.08 10.14
CA GLU A 196 -25.42 7.07 9.25
C GLU A 196 -25.84 7.32 7.79
N ALA A 197 -27.08 7.75 7.56
CA ALA A 197 -27.55 8.18 6.24
C ALA A 197 -26.72 9.35 5.69
N GLN A 198 -26.50 10.40 6.49
CA GLN A 198 -25.67 11.55 6.09
C GLN A 198 -24.21 11.16 5.83
N LEU A 199 -23.64 10.27 6.65
CA LEU A 199 -22.29 9.76 6.43
C LEU A 199 -22.17 8.99 5.12
N ALA A 200 -23.14 8.14 4.80
CA ALA A 200 -23.17 7.39 3.55
C ALA A 200 -23.29 8.30 2.31
N ILE A 201 -24.09 9.37 2.41
CA ILE A 201 -24.17 10.42 1.38
C ILE A 201 -22.82 11.13 1.22
N GLY A 202 -22.19 11.52 2.34
CA GLY A 202 -20.86 12.14 2.35
C GLY A 202 -19.78 11.26 1.73
N LYS A 203 -19.76 9.96 2.05
CA LYS A 203 -18.88 8.95 1.45
C LYS A 203 -19.07 8.87 -0.06
N THR A 204 -20.33 8.87 -0.52
CA THR A 204 -20.66 8.87 -1.96
C THR A 204 -20.17 10.14 -2.66
N LEU A 205 -20.43 11.33 -2.10
CA LEU A 205 -19.93 12.60 -2.66
C LEU A 205 -18.39 12.63 -2.70
N THR A 206 -17.74 12.13 -1.66
CA THR A 206 -16.27 12.03 -1.58
C THR A 206 -15.72 11.09 -2.65
N SER A 207 -16.36 9.94 -2.84
CA SER A 207 -16.05 8.97 -3.90
C SER A 207 -16.05 9.64 -5.27
N LEU A 208 -17.14 10.32 -5.60
CA LEU A 208 -17.31 11.03 -6.87
C LEU A 208 -16.27 12.15 -7.05
N THR A 209 -16.01 12.93 -5.99
CA THR A 209 -15.09 14.08 -6.06
C THR A 209 -13.65 13.62 -6.27
N ILE A 210 -13.17 12.67 -5.47
CA ILE A 210 -11.81 12.13 -5.62
C ILE A 210 -11.70 11.33 -6.91
N GLY A 211 -12.76 10.64 -7.32
CA GLY A 211 -12.81 9.95 -8.60
C GLY A 211 -12.61 10.89 -9.78
N ALA A 212 -13.24 12.07 -9.75
CA ALA A 212 -13.10 13.08 -10.80
C ALA A 212 -11.65 13.57 -10.88
N VAL A 213 -11.05 13.84 -9.72
CA VAL A 213 -9.63 14.19 -9.61
C VAL A 213 -8.75 13.06 -10.16
N ALA A 214 -9.02 11.81 -9.78
CA ALA A 214 -8.26 10.65 -10.23
C ALA A 214 -8.33 10.47 -11.76
N LYS A 215 -9.51 10.64 -12.36
CA LYS A 215 -9.68 10.61 -13.82
C LYS A 215 -8.87 11.71 -14.49
N THR A 216 -8.98 12.96 -14.03
CA THR A 216 -8.19 14.07 -14.60
C THR A 216 -6.68 13.81 -14.52
N LEU A 217 -6.20 13.31 -13.39
CA LEU A 217 -4.79 12.99 -13.20
C LEU A 217 -4.33 11.78 -14.04
N SER A 218 -5.20 10.79 -14.23
CA SER A 218 -4.96 9.64 -15.10
C SER A 218 -4.87 10.07 -16.57
N ASP A 219 -5.84 10.84 -17.04
CA ASP A 219 -5.92 11.34 -18.42
C ASP A 219 -4.71 12.26 -18.73
N ALA A 220 -4.20 12.98 -17.73
CA ALA A 220 -2.99 13.78 -17.82
C ALA A 220 -1.68 12.97 -17.73
N GLY A 221 -1.72 11.64 -17.53
CA GLY A 221 -0.53 10.80 -17.41
C GLY A 221 0.28 10.99 -16.12
N VAL A 222 -0.31 11.65 -15.11
CA VAL A 222 0.36 11.97 -13.83
C VAL A 222 0.36 10.76 -12.88
N ILE A 223 -0.54 9.80 -13.08
CA ILE A 223 -0.65 8.58 -12.27
C ILE A 223 -0.02 7.38 -12.97
N GLY A 224 0.88 6.70 -12.25
CA GLY A 224 1.39 5.39 -12.62
C GLY A 224 0.31 4.31 -12.44
N GLY A 225 0.03 3.57 -13.51
CA GLY A 225 -1.04 2.56 -13.53
C GLY A 225 -0.77 1.33 -12.68
N ARG A 226 -1.58 0.28 -12.89
CA ARG A 226 -1.34 -1.04 -12.28
C ARG A 226 0.02 -1.61 -12.71
N ALA A 227 0.51 -2.57 -11.93
CA ALA A 227 1.75 -3.24 -12.27
C ALA A 227 1.57 -4.06 -13.56
N GLU A 228 2.52 -3.95 -14.48
CA GLU A 228 2.51 -4.77 -15.69
C GLU A 228 2.54 -6.27 -15.36
N GLU A 229 1.90 -7.06 -16.20
CA GLU A 229 1.75 -8.51 -16.01
C GLU A 229 3.09 -9.23 -16.20
N THR A 230 3.78 -8.94 -17.30
CA THR A 230 5.07 -9.56 -17.59
C THR A 230 6.17 -9.00 -16.70
N GLU A 231 7.11 -9.86 -16.29
CA GLU A 231 8.21 -9.41 -15.43
C GLU A 231 9.11 -8.38 -16.11
N LYS A 232 9.35 -8.53 -17.42
CA LYS A 232 10.18 -7.59 -18.19
C LYS A 232 9.54 -6.20 -18.26
N ALA A 233 8.23 -6.12 -18.52
CA ALA A 233 7.52 -4.85 -18.60
C ALA A 233 7.43 -4.16 -17.24
N ARG A 234 7.18 -4.95 -16.20
CA ARG A 234 7.16 -4.47 -14.82
C ARG A 234 8.53 -3.92 -14.40
N ASP A 235 9.63 -4.57 -14.78
CA ASP A 235 10.99 -4.11 -14.48
C ASP A 235 11.28 -2.72 -15.06
N ILE A 236 10.91 -2.48 -16.32
CA ILE A 236 11.03 -1.15 -16.94
C ILE A 236 10.06 -0.15 -16.30
N GLN A 237 8.80 -0.53 -16.08
CA GLN A 237 7.80 0.31 -15.43
C GLN A 237 8.29 0.81 -14.05
N TYR A 238 8.86 -0.08 -13.22
CA TYR A 238 9.40 0.29 -11.91
C TYR A 238 10.54 1.31 -11.96
N LYS A 239 11.21 1.49 -13.11
CA LYS A 239 12.26 2.50 -13.30
C LYS A 239 11.72 3.79 -13.92
N ALA A 240 10.82 3.67 -14.89
CA ALA A 240 10.23 4.80 -15.60
C ALA A 240 9.10 5.43 -14.77
N LEU A 241 7.90 4.86 -14.81
CA LEU A 241 6.74 5.31 -14.03
C LEU A 241 6.21 4.16 -13.18
N PRO A 242 6.57 4.11 -11.89
CA PRO A 242 6.25 2.98 -11.05
C PRO A 242 4.75 2.74 -10.85
N PRO A 243 4.34 1.48 -10.62
CA PRO A 243 2.93 1.18 -10.41
C PRO A 243 2.35 1.94 -9.21
N ARG A 244 1.09 2.39 -9.34
CA ARG A 244 0.32 3.03 -8.26
C ARG A 244 1.10 4.18 -7.61
N THR A 245 1.73 5.00 -8.43
CA THR A 245 2.39 6.22 -7.96
C THR A 245 1.73 7.46 -8.54
N ILE A 246 1.94 8.60 -7.91
CA ILE A 246 1.60 9.90 -8.47
C ILE A 246 2.90 10.68 -8.69
N ASN A 247 3.08 11.21 -9.90
CA ASN A 247 4.21 12.04 -10.28
C ASN A 247 3.97 13.48 -9.81
N ILE A 248 4.59 13.86 -8.70
CA ILE A 248 4.43 15.17 -8.08
C ILE A 248 5.07 16.26 -8.93
N SER A 249 6.18 15.96 -9.62
CA SER A 249 6.80 16.92 -10.55
C SER A 249 5.87 17.22 -11.72
N ALA A 250 5.29 16.19 -12.35
CA ALA A 250 4.31 16.37 -13.42
C ALA A 250 3.02 17.06 -12.93
N LEU A 251 2.57 16.77 -11.69
CA LEU A 251 1.44 17.45 -11.09
C LEU A 251 1.67 18.96 -10.92
N ASN A 252 2.87 19.35 -10.45
CA ASN A 252 3.23 20.75 -10.31
C ASN A 252 3.28 21.45 -11.68
N ARG A 253 3.90 20.81 -12.67
CA ARG A 253 3.91 21.28 -14.07
C ARG A 253 2.49 21.46 -14.61
N MET A 254 1.60 20.50 -14.37
CA MET A 254 0.20 20.57 -14.77
C MET A 254 -0.51 21.80 -14.16
N ALA A 255 -0.25 22.09 -12.88
CA ALA A 255 -0.82 23.25 -12.20
C ALA A 255 -0.31 24.59 -12.77
N GLU A 256 0.88 24.60 -13.35
CA GLU A 256 1.49 25.74 -14.04
C GLU A 256 1.11 25.82 -15.53
N GLY A 257 0.33 24.86 -16.04
CA GLY A 257 -0.08 24.78 -17.45
C GLY A 257 1.00 24.20 -18.38
N GLU A 258 2.03 23.57 -17.82
CA GLU A 258 3.13 22.94 -18.56
C GLU A 258 2.84 21.47 -18.91
N SER A 259 3.75 20.86 -19.67
CA SER A 259 3.65 19.46 -20.09
C SER A 259 3.75 18.48 -18.91
N THR A 260 2.85 17.51 -18.89
CA THR A 260 2.83 16.41 -17.91
C THR A 260 3.64 15.19 -18.37
N GLU A 261 4.32 15.26 -19.51
CA GLU A 261 5.18 14.18 -19.97
C GLU A 261 6.18 13.77 -18.89
N LEU A 262 6.41 12.47 -18.78
CA LEU A 262 7.39 11.90 -17.87
C LEU A 262 8.79 12.39 -18.25
N GLN A 263 9.46 13.02 -17.29
CA GLN A 263 10.82 13.56 -17.44
C GLN A 263 11.80 12.84 -16.50
N PRO A 264 13.08 12.68 -16.91
CA PRO A 264 14.12 12.19 -16.00
C PRO A 264 14.21 13.03 -14.73
N GLY A 265 14.29 12.39 -13.57
CA GLY A 265 14.36 13.08 -12.28
C GLY A 265 13.01 13.50 -11.68
N ASP A 266 11.90 13.24 -12.36
CA ASP A 266 10.56 13.48 -11.83
C ASP A 266 10.36 12.77 -10.48
N ARG A 267 9.81 13.48 -9.48
CA ARG A 267 9.56 12.91 -8.16
C ARG A 267 8.20 12.22 -8.13
N VAL A 268 8.19 10.92 -7.85
CA VAL A 268 6.99 10.12 -7.66
C VAL A 268 6.82 9.71 -6.20
N ILE A 269 5.58 9.56 -5.75
CA ILE A 269 5.24 9.01 -4.42
C ILE A 269 4.26 7.84 -4.56
N ASN A 270 4.34 6.87 -3.65
CA ASN A 270 3.49 5.68 -3.69
C ASN A 270 2.09 5.99 -3.12
N LEU A 271 1.05 5.78 -3.94
CA LEU A 271 -0.35 5.98 -3.56
C LEU A 271 -0.78 5.04 -2.42
N GLU A 272 -0.19 3.85 -2.32
CA GLU A 272 -0.43 2.93 -1.19
C GLU A 272 -0.02 3.53 0.16
N LYS A 273 0.84 4.56 0.17
CA LYS A 273 1.25 5.27 1.39
C LYS A 273 0.32 6.41 1.79
N LEU A 274 -0.63 6.77 0.93
CA LEU A 274 -1.63 7.82 1.20
C LEU A 274 -2.93 7.26 1.79
N GLY A 275 -2.97 5.98 2.16
CA GLY A 275 -4.13 5.35 2.79
C GLY A 275 -5.33 5.27 1.84
N ILE A 276 -6.54 5.58 2.35
CA ILE A 276 -7.80 5.46 1.60
C ILE A 276 -7.80 6.33 0.35
N VAL A 277 -7.36 7.59 0.47
CA VAL A 277 -7.33 8.53 -0.66
C VAL A 277 -6.45 8.01 -1.79
N GLY A 278 -5.25 7.51 -1.46
CA GLY A 278 -4.37 6.93 -2.47
C GLY A 278 -4.93 5.64 -3.07
N GLY A 279 -5.62 4.84 -2.27
CA GLY A 279 -6.37 3.68 -2.75
C GLY A 279 -7.43 4.05 -3.77
N MET A 280 -8.25 5.06 -3.48
CA MET A 280 -9.25 5.54 -4.42
C MET A 280 -8.63 6.04 -5.72
N ILE A 281 -7.58 6.87 -5.65
CA ILE A 281 -6.91 7.38 -6.85
C ILE A 281 -6.36 6.22 -7.69
N ALA A 282 -5.72 5.24 -7.06
CA ALA A 282 -5.14 4.10 -7.75
C ALA A 282 -6.19 3.18 -8.38
N THR A 283 -7.33 2.95 -7.71
CA THR A 283 -8.38 2.05 -8.21
C THR A 283 -9.20 2.70 -9.31
N TRP A 284 -9.47 4.00 -9.22
CA TRP A 284 -10.13 4.77 -10.28
C TRP A 284 -9.26 4.87 -11.54
N ASP A 285 -7.95 5.11 -11.39
CA ASP A 285 -6.99 5.05 -12.52
C ASP A 285 -6.99 3.67 -13.18
N ALA A 286 -6.93 2.60 -12.39
CA ALA A 286 -6.92 1.23 -12.91
C ALA A 286 -8.23 0.89 -13.64
N ALA A 287 -9.39 1.25 -13.07
CA ALA A 287 -10.68 1.06 -13.72
C ALA A 287 -10.82 1.88 -15.00
N SER A 288 -10.38 3.14 -14.99
CA SER A 288 -10.41 4.01 -16.17
C SER A 288 -9.60 3.42 -17.33
N LYS A 289 -8.42 2.86 -17.04
CA LYS A 289 -7.59 2.18 -18.04
C LYS A 289 -8.21 0.86 -18.51
N ALA A 290 -8.89 0.13 -17.63
CA ALA A 290 -9.57 -1.12 -17.98
C ALA A 290 -10.79 -0.90 -18.89
N THR A 291 -11.43 0.26 -18.82
CA THR A 291 -12.61 0.62 -19.62
C THR A 291 -12.32 1.64 -20.74
N GLU A 292 -11.05 1.74 -21.18
CA GLU A 292 -10.59 2.63 -22.25
C GLU A 292 -11.01 4.11 -22.07
N GLY A 293 -11.14 4.58 -20.83
CA GLY A 293 -11.51 5.96 -20.53
C GLY A 293 -12.96 6.32 -20.84
N GLY A 294 -13.85 5.32 -20.92
CA GLY A 294 -15.30 5.51 -21.06
C GLY A 294 -15.94 6.41 -19.99
N ASP A 295 -17.26 6.60 -20.07
CA ASP A 295 -17.98 7.55 -19.23
C ASP A 295 -17.66 7.39 -17.74
N PHE A 296 -17.54 8.54 -17.06
CA PHE A 296 -17.04 8.68 -15.68
C PHE A 296 -17.71 7.74 -14.65
N ILE A 297 -18.95 7.30 -14.91
CA ILE A 297 -19.69 6.34 -14.07
C ILE A 297 -20.58 5.44 -14.97
N SER A 298 -19.99 4.74 -15.93
CA SER A 298 -20.72 3.71 -16.67
C SER A 298 -20.89 2.43 -15.83
N PRO A 299 -21.89 1.57 -16.12
CA PRO A 299 -22.01 0.25 -15.49
C PRO A 299 -20.73 -0.59 -15.59
N GLU A 300 -20.04 -0.52 -16.73
CA GLU A 300 -18.77 -1.20 -16.99
C GLU A 300 -17.66 -0.65 -16.08
N PHE A 301 -17.57 0.68 -15.95
CA PHE A 301 -16.59 1.32 -15.05
C PHE A 301 -16.81 0.91 -13.59
N VAL A 302 -18.06 0.98 -13.10
CA VAL A 302 -18.39 0.57 -11.73
C VAL A 302 -18.08 -0.91 -11.52
N THR A 303 -18.34 -1.75 -12.53
CA THR A 303 -18.03 -3.18 -12.49
C THR A 303 -16.52 -3.44 -12.42
N ALA A 304 -15.70 -2.67 -13.15
CA ALA A 304 -14.24 -2.75 -13.10
C ALA A 304 -13.66 -2.24 -11.76
N LEU A 305 -14.31 -1.27 -11.12
CA LEU A 305 -13.84 -0.65 -9.89
C LEU A 305 -13.86 -1.60 -8.68
N VAL A 306 -14.79 -2.57 -8.67
CA VAL A 306 -14.92 -3.58 -7.60
C VAL A 306 -13.69 -4.49 -7.48
N PRO A 307 -13.28 -5.24 -8.52
CA PRO A 307 -12.08 -6.08 -8.45
C PRO A 307 -10.80 -5.27 -8.24
N GLU A 308 -10.70 -4.05 -8.80
CA GLU A 308 -9.54 -3.18 -8.57
C GLU A 308 -9.43 -2.73 -7.11
N THR A 309 -10.54 -2.32 -6.49
CA THR A 309 -10.58 -1.94 -5.07
C THR A 309 -10.20 -3.10 -4.17
N LEU A 310 -10.73 -4.29 -4.45
CA LEU A 310 -10.39 -5.50 -3.69
C LEU A 310 -8.91 -5.89 -3.88
N SER A 311 -8.41 -5.87 -5.11
CA SER A 311 -7.00 -6.13 -5.43
C SER A 311 -6.06 -5.14 -4.72
N PHE A 312 -6.40 -3.85 -4.72
CA PHE A 312 -5.66 -2.83 -3.99
C PHE A 312 -5.61 -3.10 -2.49
N ALA A 313 -6.76 -3.43 -1.88
CA ALA A 313 -6.85 -3.71 -0.46
C ALA A 313 -6.09 -4.99 -0.07
N MET A 314 -6.19 -6.06 -0.87
CA MET A 314 -5.48 -7.32 -0.64
C MET A 314 -3.95 -7.21 -0.83
N ASN A 315 -3.49 -6.27 -1.66
CA ASN A 315 -2.08 -5.98 -1.85
C ASN A 315 -1.45 -5.15 -0.71
N GLN A 316 -2.24 -4.67 0.25
CA GLN A 316 -1.70 -3.93 1.39
C GLN A 316 -0.76 -4.79 2.24
N SER A 317 0.25 -4.16 2.84
CA SER A 317 1.31 -4.86 3.58
C SER A 317 0.77 -5.72 4.74
N PHE A 318 -0.35 -5.32 5.35
CA PHE A 318 -1.00 -6.06 6.44
C PHE A 318 -1.82 -7.28 5.95
N LEU A 319 -2.15 -7.37 4.66
CA LEU A 319 -2.88 -8.48 4.04
C LEU A 319 -2.03 -9.36 3.11
N LYS A 320 -0.79 -8.94 2.83
CA LYS A 320 0.11 -9.65 1.91
C LYS A 320 0.28 -11.15 2.21
N GLY A 321 0.33 -11.54 3.49
CA GLY A 321 0.41 -12.94 3.91
C GLY A 321 -0.84 -13.74 3.53
N THR A 322 -2.02 -13.18 3.77
CA THR A 322 -3.32 -13.78 3.42
C THR A 322 -3.54 -13.81 1.91
N ASN A 323 -3.20 -12.72 1.21
CA ASN A 323 -3.29 -12.66 -0.25
C ASN A 323 -2.38 -13.72 -0.91
N SER A 324 -1.13 -13.82 -0.46
CA SER A 324 -0.20 -14.83 -0.98
C SER A 324 -0.70 -16.26 -0.75
N LEU A 325 -1.36 -16.54 0.39
CA LEU A 325 -1.97 -17.85 0.65
C LEU A 325 -3.13 -18.13 -0.29
N LEU A 326 -4.03 -17.15 -0.43
CA LEU A 326 -5.21 -17.28 -1.28
C LEU A 326 -4.80 -17.53 -2.74
N SER A 327 -3.86 -16.75 -3.28
CA SER A 327 -3.31 -16.98 -4.62
C SER A 327 -2.63 -18.35 -4.75
N ALA A 328 -1.89 -18.80 -3.73
CA ALA A 328 -1.28 -20.13 -3.75
C ALA A 328 -2.33 -21.26 -3.78
N MET A 329 -3.45 -21.10 -3.06
CA MET A 329 -4.55 -22.07 -3.03
C MET A 329 -5.37 -22.07 -4.33
N LEU A 330 -5.60 -20.90 -4.93
CA LEU A 330 -6.39 -20.75 -6.15
C LEU A 330 -5.63 -21.19 -7.40
N ASP A 331 -4.36 -20.79 -7.53
CA ASP A 331 -3.60 -21.00 -8.75
C ASP A 331 -2.82 -22.32 -8.75
N GLY A 332 -2.51 -22.89 -7.58
CA GLY A 332 -1.75 -24.14 -7.44
C GLY A 332 -0.34 -24.13 -8.05
N GLN A 333 0.14 -22.99 -8.53
CA GLN A 333 1.44 -22.87 -9.20
C GLN A 333 2.58 -22.83 -8.18
N GLY A 334 3.71 -23.46 -8.53
CA GLY A 334 4.88 -23.52 -7.64
C GLY A 334 5.39 -22.15 -7.21
N THR A 335 5.35 -21.13 -8.07
CA THR A 335 5.86 -19.78 -7.74
C THR A 335 4.96 -19.01 -6.75
N THR A 336 3.64 -19.19 -6.79
CA THR A 336 2.71 -18.57 -5.82
C THR A 336 2.83 -19.26 -4.46
N MET A 337 3.02 -20.58 -4.47
CA MET A 337 3.36 -21.36 -3.28
C MET A 337 4.69 -20.93 -2.65
N ASP A 338 5.75 -20.77 -3.46
CA ASP A 338 7.07 -20.32 -3.00
C ASP A 338 7.01 -18.95 -2.31
N ASN A 339 6.29 -18.00 -2.91
CA ASN A 339 6.08 -16.68 -2.34
C ASN A 339 5.31 -16.76 -1.01
N TRP A 340 4.28 -17.61 -0.92
CA TRP A 340 3.53 -17.77 0.32
C TRP A 340 4.40 -18.34 1.44
N ILE A 341 5.15 -19.41 1.17
CA ILE A 341 6.01 -20.04 2.17
C ILE A 341 7.11 -19.06 2.62
N ALA A 342 7.73 -18.33 1.70
CA ALA A 342 8.72 -17.30 2.04
C ALA A 342 8.10 -16.16 2.89
N ASN A 343 6.89 -15.69 2.56
CA ASN A 343 6.16 -14.69 3.34
C ASN A 343 5.77 -15.23 4.74
N TYR A 344 5.40 -16.51 4.82
CA TYR A 344 5.07 -17.18 6.07
C TYR A 344 6.28 -17.28 7.00
N PHE A 345 7.43 -17.76 6.49
CA PHE A 345 8.69 -17.76 7.24
C PHE A 345 9.19 -16.35 7.55
N GLY A 346 8.92 -15.37 6.70
CA GLY A 346 9.14 -13.95 6.97
C GLY A 346 8.33 -13.45 8.18
N THR A 347 7.09 -13.91 8.32
CA THR A 347 6.21 -13.59 9.46
C THR A 347 6.69 -14.29 10.73
N ILE A 348 7.07 -15.57 10.66
CA ILE A 348 7.61 -16.30 11.82
C ILE A 348 8.94 -15.72 12.28
N SER A 349 9.88 -15.47 11.35
CA SER A 349 11.20 -14.91 11.67
C SER A 349 11.09 -13.56 12.35
N ALA A 350 10.03 -12.80 12.05
CA ALA A 350 9.77 -11.56 12.74
C ALA A 350 9.68 -11.77 14.26
N ILE A 351 9.16 -12.91 14.75
CA ILE A 351 8.95 -13.20 16.18
C ILE A 351 10.25 -13.04 16.99
N PRO A 352 11.33 -13.80 16.72
CA PRO A 352 12.62 -13.57 17.36
C PRO A 352 13.39 -12.37 16.80
N PHE A 353 13.17 -11.97 15.54
CA PHE A 353 13.93 -10.90 14.87
C PHE A 353 13.02 -9.74 14.40
N PRO A 354 12.94 -8.64 15.15
CA PRO A 354 12.07 -7.50 14.84
C PRO A 354 12.23 -6.97 13.40
N ASN A 355 11.17 -6.39 12.82
CA ASN A 355 11.25 -5.82 11.46
C ASN A 355 12.15 -4.58 11.41
N THR A 356 12.43 -3.92 12.55
CA THR A 356 13.46 -2.89 12.66
C THR A 356 14.84 -3.41 12.24
N LEU A 357 15.20 -4.63 12.62
CA LEU A 357 16.47 -5.25 12.23
C LEU A 357 16.53 -5.50 10.72
N SER A 358 15.40 -5.87 10.13
CA SER A 358 15.26 -5.96 8.68
C SER A 358 15.30 -4.60 7.98
N ALA A 359 14.87 -3.52 8.65
CA ALA A 359 15.03 -2.16 8.13
C ALA A 359 16.50 -1.72 8.15
N VAL A 360 17.25 -2.04 9.22
CA VAL A 360 18.71 -1.82 9.30
C VAL A 360 19.42 -2.63 8.21
N SER A 361 19.09 -3.90 8.08
CA SER A 361 19.68 -4.76 7.05
C SER A 361 19.37 -4.25 5.63
N ARG A 362 18.19 -3.67 5.39
CA ARG A 362 17.88 -3.00 4.11
C ARG A 362 18.65 -1.68 3.93
N SER A 363 18.87 -0.90 4.99
CA SER A 363 19.62 0.37 4.86
C SER A 363 21.12 0.15 4.62
N MET A 364 21.67 -0.98 5.05
CA MET A 364 23.08 -1.34 4.84
C MET A 364 23.35 -1.98 3.47
N ARG A 365 22.30 -2.35 2.72
CA ARG A 365 22.42 -3.00 1.42
C ARG A 365 22.48 -1.97 0.30
N GLU A 366 23.38 -2.20 -0.63
CA GLU A 366 23.44 -1.43 -1.88
C GLU A 366 22.35 -1.90 -2.85
N SER A 367 22.21 -3.21 -3.05
CA SER A 367 21.31 -3.82 -4.03
C SER A 367 20.32 -4.82 -3.43
N LEU A 368 19.15 -4.95 -4.07
CA LEU A 368 18.12 -5.91 -3.68
C LEU A 368 18.64 -7.33 -3.85
N PRO A 369 18.44 -8.23 -2.86
CA PRO A 369 18.69 -9.65 -3.06
C PRO A 369 17.69 -10.23 -4.08
N ASP A 370 18.11 -11.28 -4.80
CA ASP A 370 17.23 -12.02 -5.69
C ASP A 370 16.10 -12.72 -4.90
N LYS A 371 15.00 -12.99 -5.59
CA LYS A 371 13.84 -13.68 -5.02
C LYS A 371 14.21 -15.11 -4.65
N ILE A 372 13.77 -15.51 -3.46
CA ILE A 372 13.85 -16.90 -3.05
C ILE A 372 12.94 -17.75 -3.95
N GLN A 373 13.49 -18.83 -4.50
CA GLN A 373 12.72 -19.88 -5.17
C GLN A 373 12.97 -21.17 -4.42
N ILE A 374 11.92 -21.90 -4.06
CA ILE A 374 12.06 -23.11 -3.23
C ILE A 374 12.88 -24.18 -3.96
N LYS A 375 12.80 -24.20 -5.30
CA LYS A 375 13.62 -25.07 -6.15
C LYS A 375 15.12 -24.83 -6.00
N ASP A 376 15.53 -23.63 -5.60
CA ASP A 376 16.95 -23.30 -5.42
C ASP A 376 17.43 -23.61 -3.99
N ILE A 377 16.55 -24.10 -3.10
CA ILE A 377 16.87 -24.43 -1.70
C ILE A 377 17.26 -25.92 -1.57
N GLN A 378 18.43 -26.16 -0.99
CA GLN A 378 18.96 -27.51 -0.77
C GLN A 378 18.13 -28.32 0.25
N GLY A 379 18.20 -29.65 0.12
CA GLY A 379 17.52 -30.61 0.99
C GLY A 379 16.12 -30.99 0.50
N GLU A 380 15.46 -31.90 1.21
CA GLU A 380 14.08 -32.34 0.96
C GLU A 380 13.23 -32.26 2.24
N GLY A 381 11.91 -32.14 2.08
CA GLY A 381 10.96 -32.16 3.20
C GLY A 381 11.31 -31.18 4.33
N PRO A 382 11.45 -31.64 5.58
CA PRO A 382 11.77 -30.79 6.73
C PRO A 382 13.10 -30.04 6.62
N GLU A 383 14.12 -30.65 6.02
CA GLU A 383 15.44 -30.02 5.86
C GLU A 383 15.34 -28.81 4.94
N ARG A 384 14.61 -28.94 3.82
CA ARG A 384 14.36 -27.82 2.91
C ARG A 384 13.64 -26.67 3.60
N ALA A 385 12.69 -26.98 4.49
CA ALA A 385 11.97 -25.96 5.26
C ALA A 385 12.90 -25.20 6.23
N ILE A 386 13.85 -25.90 6.87
CA ILE A 386 14.86 -25.29 7.74
C ILE A 386 15.81 -24.40 6.91
N ASN A 387 16.30 -24.91 5.78
CA ASN A 387 17.19 -24.17 4.89
C ASN A 387 16.50 -22.91 4.32
N LEU A 388 15.23 -23.02 3.94
CA LEU A 388 14.41 -21.89 3.50
C LEU A 388 14.24 -20.84 4.61
N PHE A 389 13.99 -21.28 5.85
CA PHE A 389 13.93 -20.36 6.99
C PHE A 389 15.27 -19.67 7.24
N GLY A 390 16.38 -20.40 7.17
CA GLY A 390 17.73 -19.84 7.25
C GLY A 390 17.99 -18.79 6.17
N GLU A 391 17.57 -19.05 4.94
CA GLU A 391 17.72 -18.16 3.78
C GLU A 391 16.85 -16.89 3.92
N VAL A 392 15.67 -16.99 4.54
CA VAL A 392 14.86 -15.83 4.95
C VAL A 392 15.55 -15.03 6.05
N LEU A 393 16.11 -15.68 7.07
CA LEU A 393 16.82 -15.01 8.16
C LEU A 393 18.06 -14.28 7.66
N LYS A 394 18.83 -14.92 6.79
CA LYS A 394 20.01 -14.38 6.14
C LYS A 394 19.71 -13.03 5.47
N ARG A 395 18.63 -12.97 4.69
CA ARG A 395 18.13 -11.73 4.07
C ARG A 395 17.53 -10.72 5.05
N ARG A 396 17.42 -10.99 6.34
CA ARG A 396 16.84 -10.07 7.33
C ARG A 396 17.85 -9.54 8.33
N LEU A 397 18.96 -10.26 8.52
CA LEU A 397 20.03 -9.87 9.43
C LEU A 397 21.03 -8.94 8.72
N PRO A 398 21.52 -7.89 9.39
CA PRO A 398 22.55 -7.02 8.82
C PRO A 398 23.84 -7.80 8.52
N GLY A 399 24.40 -7.62 7.32
CA GLY A 399 25.67 -8.25 6.89
C GLY A 399 25.60 -9.76 6.61
N ALA A 400 24.47 -10.42 6.84
CA ALA A 400 24.37 -11.87 6.64
C ALA A 400 24.12 -12.26 5.18
N ASP A 401 23.73 -11.32 4.31
CA ASP A 401 23.34 -11.60 2.92
C ASP A 401 24.36 -11.11 1.88
N GLU A 402 25.64 -11.01 2.25
CA GLU A 402 26.72 -10.57 1.35
C GLU A 402 26.90 -11.50 0.14
N ASP A 403 26.77 -12.80 0.35
CA ASP A 403 26.88 -13.87 -0.64
C ASP A 403 25.53 -14.24 -1.30
N VAL A 404 24.45 -13.55 -0.97
CA VAL A 404 23.16 -13.74 -1.61
C VAL A 404 23.17 -13.08 -3.00
N PRO A 405 22.79 -13.81 -4.07
CA PRO A 405 22.74 -13.24 -5.41
C PRO A 405 21.88 -11.99 -5.51
N ARG A 406 22.31 -11.05 -6.34
CA ARG A 406 21.65 -9.75 -6.50
C ARG A 406 20.58 -9.80 -7.58
N ARG A 407 19.52 -9.04 -7.37
CA ARG A 407 18.44 -8.91 -8.34
C ARG A 407 18.91 -8.03 -9.49
N ILE A 408 18.86 -8.61 -10.69
CA ILE A 408 19.32 -7.95 -11.91
C ILE A 408 18.13 -7.46 -12.74
N ASP A 409 18.28 -6.25 -13.23
CA ASP A 409 17.33 -5.56 -14.07
C ASP A 409 17.43 -6.00 -15.55
N VAL A 410 16.50 -5.57 -16.41
CA VAL A 410 16.53 -5.93 -17.85
C VAL A 410 17.77 -5.43 -18.61
N TRP A 411 18.51 -4.48 -18.04
CA TRP A 411 19.74 -3.90 -18.59
C TRP A 411 21.01 -4.48 -17.97
N GLY A 412 20.89 -5.52 -17.13
CA GLY A 412 22.04 -6.20 -16.54
C GLY A 412 22.65 -5.45 -15.36
N ARG A 413 21.96 -4.45 -14.83
CA ARG A 413 22.38 -3.68 -13.65
C ARG A 413 21.73 -4.27 -12.40
N GLU A 414 22.43 -4.18 -11.29
CA GLU A 414 21.83 -4.49 -9.99
C GLU A 414 20.75 -3.48 -9.67
N ILE A 415 19.62 -3.96 -9.14
CA ILE A 415 18.54 -3.06 -8.71
C ILE A 415 18.90 -2.51 -7.32
N PRO A 416 19.03 -1.19 -7.15
CA PRO A 416 19.40 -0.62 -5.87
C PRO A 416 18.32 -0.88 -4.81
N GLN A 417 18.75 -1.17 -3.59
CA GLN A 417 17.87 -1.45 -2.45
C GLN A 417 17.09 -0.21 -2.00
N THR A 418 17.75 0.93 -2.07
CA THR A 418 17.20 2.27 -1.83
C THR A 418 17.19 3.02 -3.17
N PRO A 419 16.14 3.78 -3.51
CA PRO A 419 16.13 4.58 -4.74
C PRO A 419 17.36 5.49 -4.86
N GLU A 420 17.84 5.68 -6.09
CA GLU A 420 18.99 6.54 -6.37
C GLU A 420 18.77 7.96 -5.82
N GLY A 421 19.80 8.51 -5.16
CA GLY A 421 19.75 9.85 -4.55
C GLY A 421 19.02 9.93 -3.21
N ALA A 422 18.39 8.86 -2.72
CA ALA A 422 17.80 8.82 -1.38
C ALA A 422 18.80 8.28 -0.35
N ASP A 423 18.84 8.91 0.83
CA ASP A 423 19.61 8.39 1.97
C ASP A 423 18.98 7.06 2.47
N PRO A 424 19.73 5.95 2.54
CA PRO A 424 19.19 4.65 2.92
C PRO A 424 18.55 4.60 4.29
N VAL A 425 19.05 5.37 5.26
CA VAL A 425 18.49 5.39 6.62
C VAL A 425 17.19 6.19 6.63
N ALA A 426 17.21 7.42 6.13
CA ALA A 426 16.03 8.26 6.05
C ALA A 426 14.93 7.59 5.22
N TYR A 427 15.27 6.98 4.09
CA TYR A 427 14.30 6.29 3.24
C TYR A 427 13.66 5.09 3.93
N ASN A 428 14.43 4.26 4.65
CA ASN A 428 13.89 3.06 5.29
C ASN A 428 13.11 3.37 6.57
N PHE A 429 13.56 4.35 7.37
CA PHE A 429 13.02 4.62 8.71
C PHE A 429 12.08 5.82 8.80
N LEU A 430 12.31 6.87 8.02
CA LEU A 430 11.65 8.17 8.20
C LEU A 430 10.67 8.50 7.06
N ASP A 431 10.98 8.08 5.83
CA ASP A 431 10.14 8.39 4.68
C ASP A 431 8.89 7.51 4.66
N VAL A 432 7.77 8.09 5.09
CA VAL A 432 6.44 7.46 5.06
C VAL A 432 5.91 7.37 3.63
N THR A 433 6.23 8.36 2.78
CA THR A 433 5.73 8.47 1.41
C THR A 433 6.42 7.50 0.45
N LYS A 434 7.61 7.00 0.83
CA LYS A 434 8.50 6.22 -0.04
C LYS A 434 8.70 6.92 -1.38
N GLY A 435 8.96 8.22 -1.30
CA GLY A 435 9.16 9.07 -2.45
C GLY A 435 10.46 8.69 -3.15
N ARG A 436 10.45 8.75 -4.48
CA ARG A 436 11.63 8.48 -5.29
C ARG A 436 11.63 9.27 -6.58
N THR A 437 12.80 9.48 -7.14
CA THR A 437 12.93 10.02 -8.49
C THR A 437 12.75 8.92 -9.52
N ALA A 438 12.02 9.21 -10.60
CA ALA A 438 12.03 8.41 -11.81
C ALA A 438 13.47 8.34 -12.33
N THR A 439 13.85 7.20 -12.93
CA THR A 439 15.23 6.92 -13.34
C THR A 439 15.81 8.06 -14.20
N TYR A 440 17.12 8.36 -14.01
CA TYR A 440 17.86 9.29 -14.86
C TYR A 440 18.16 8.76 -16.26
N ASP A 441 17.73 7.54 -16.56
CA ASP A 441 18.12 6.78 -17.74
C ASP A 441 17.20 7.07 -18.96
N PRO A 442 17.65 7.87 -19.96
CA PRO A 442 16.79 8.30 -21.06
C PRO A 442 16.34 7.15 -21.94
N ILE A 443 17.21 6.15 -22.18
CA ILE A 443 16.88 4.99 -23.00
C ILE A 443 15.78 4.16 -22.34
N THR A 444 15.80 4.01 -21.01
CA THR A 444 14.72 3.29 -20.30
C THR A 444 13.38 4.02 -20.46
N ILE A 445 13.38 5.35 -20.39
CA ILE A 445 12.17 6.16 -20.58
C ILE A 445 11.67 6.04 -22.02
N GLU A 446 12.54 6.15 -23.02
CA GLU A 446 12.15 6.02 -24.43
C GLU A 446 11.58 4.64 -24.76
N ILE A 447 12.20 3.57 -24.26
CA ILE A 447 11.67 2.20 -24.40
C ILE A 447 10.31 2.07 -23.71
N TYR A 448 10.14 2.67 -22.53
CA TYR A 448 8.86 2.65 -21.82
C TYR A 448 7.77 3.43 -22.55
N LYS A 449 8.09 4.60 -23.10
CA LYS A 449 7.17 5.40 -23.93
C LYS A 449 6.74 4.60 -25.15
N LEU A 450 7.69 4.02 -25.89
CA LEU A 450 7.37 3.18 -27.04
C LEU A 450 6.48 1.99 -26.65
N PHE A 451 6.79 1.30 -25.55
CA PHE A 451 5.95 0.22 -25.02
C PHE A 451 4.52 0.68 -24.72
N LYS A 452 4.34 1.86 -24.14
CA LYS A 452 3.02 2.41 -23.84
C LYS A 452 2.25 2.85 -25.06
N GLU A 453 2.94 3.28 -26.11
CA GLU A 453 2.32 3.71 -27.35
C GLU A 453 1.96 2.54 -28.28
N THR A 454 2.71 1.44 -28.25
CA THR A 454 2.50 0.29 -29.14
C THR A 454 1.83 -0.89 -28.47
N GLU A 455 1.81 -0.93 -27.13
CA GLU A 455 1.44 -2.08 -26.29
C GLU A 455 2.21 -3.39 -26.59
N ASP A 456 3.15 -3.36 -27.54
CA ASP A 456 4.03 -4.48 -27.88
C ASP A 456 5.16 -4.64 -26.86
N GLY A 457 5.11 -5.72 -26.08
CA GLY A 457 6.14 -6.05 -25.10
C GLY A 457 7.51 -6.38 -25.68
N ASP A 458 7.66 -6.57 -26.99
CA ASP A 458 8.95 -6.91 -27.63
C ASP A 458 9.91 -5.75 -27.78
N VAL A 459 9.43 -4.52 -27.61
CA VAL A 459 10.30 -3.35 -27.41
C VAL A 459 11.11 -3.45 -26.12
N ILE A 460 10.67 -4.29 -25.19
CA ILE A 460 11.32 -4.53 -23.90
C ILE A 460 12.22 -5.76 -24.02
N PRO A 461 13.51 -5.64 -23.65
CA PRO A 461 14.44 -6.75 -23.76
C PRO A 461 13.99 -7.96 -22.93
N PRO A 462 14.10 -9.18 -23.48
CA PRO A 462 13.72 -10.39 -22.77
C PRO A 462 14.66 -10.64 -21.58
N LYS A 463 14.08 -11.03 -20.44
CA LYS A 463 14.88 -11.55 -19.32
C LYS A 463 15.47 -12.92 -19.69
N PRO A 464 16.68 -13.25 -19.21
CA PRO A 464 17.28 -14.55 -19.45
C PRO A 464 16.44 -15.67 -18.85
N GLN A 465 16.39 -16.79 -19.57
CA GLN A 465 15.84 -18.04 -19.05
C GLN A 465 16.86 -18.70 -18.11
N ARG A 466 16.35 -19.38 -17.09
CA ARG A 466 17.17 -20.17 -16.14
C ARG A 466 17.60 -21.53 -16.67
N ASN A 467 17.05 -21.99 -17.78
CA ASN A 467 17.30 -23.33 -18.28
C ASN A 467 18.18 -23.31 -19.54
N PHE A 468 19.18 -24.20 -19.57
CA PHE A 468 20.09 -24.39 -20.68
C PHE A 468 20.05 -25.85 -21.11
N THR A 469 19.91 -26.07 -22.42
CA THR A 469 20.05 -27.41 -23.01
C THR A 469 21.49 -27.58 -23.46
N ILE A 470 22.18 -28.58 -22.91
CA ILE A 470 23.56 -28.95 -23.24
C ILE A 470 23.56 -30.45 -23.49
N ASP A 471 24.00 -30.89 -24.67
CA ASP A 471 24.06 -32.31 -25.05
C ASP A 471 22.71 -33.04 -24.82
N ASN A 472 21.61 -32.43 -25.27
CA ASN A 472 20.21 -32.88 -25.08
C ASN A 472 19.73 -33.01 -23.62
N VAL A 473 20.49 -32.55 -22.64
CA VAL A 473 20.09 -32.51 -21.23
C VAL A 473 19.79 -31.07 -20.81
N LYS A 474 18.66 -30.87 -20.13
CA LYS A 474 18.24 -29.57 -19.62
C LYS A 474 18.80 -29.36 -18.22
N TYR A 475 19.61 -28.32 -18.05
CA TYR A 475 20.20 -27.90 -16.78
C TYR A 475 19.58 -26.59 -16.33
N ARG A 476 19.27 -26.49 -15.03
CA ARG A 476 18.86 -25.23 -14.41
C ARG A 476 20.10 -24.50 -13.86
N LEU A 477 20.21 -23.21 -14.17
CA LEU A 477 21.26 -22.35 -13.61
C LEU A 477 21.09 -22.21 -12.10
N SER A 478 22.19 -22.33 -11.36
CA SER A 478 22.24 -21.90 -9.97
C SER A 478 21.95 -20.39 -9.87
N PRO A 479 21.50 -19.91 -8.70
CA PRO A 479 21.27 -18.48 -8.48
C PRO A 479 22.45 -17.57 -8.89
N GLU A 480 23.69 -17.97 -8.60
CA GLU A 480 24.90 -17.21 -8.93
C GLU A 480 25.17 -17.19 -10.44
N LEU A 481 24.99 -18.33 -11.11
CA LEU A 481 25.13 -18.42 -12.56
C LEU A 481 24.02 -17.63 -13.26
N TYR A 482 22.82 -17.59 -12.69
CA TYR A 482 21.71 -16.81 -13.20
C TYR A 482 21.98 -15.30 -13.08
N GLU A 483 22.53 -14.85 -11.95
CA GLU A 483 22.96 -13.47 -11.79
C GLU A 483 24.04 -13.10 -12.82
N GLU A 484 25.08 -13.93 -12.96
CA GLU A 484 26.17 -13.71 -13.93
C GLU A 484 25.61 -13.61 -15.36
N TYR A 485 24.72 -14.53 -15.75
CA TYR A 485 24.11 -14.52 -17.08
C TYR A 485 23.22 -13.29 -17.29
N SER A 486 22.46 -12.88 -16.27
CA SER A 486 21.60 -11.70 -16.33
C SER A 486 22.41 -10.43 -16.52
N LYS A 487 23.54 -10.29 -15.83
CA LYS A 487 24.48 -9.18 -16.01
C LYS A 487 25.06 -9.13 -17.43
N VAL A 488 25.44 -10.27 -18.00
CA VAL A 488 26.03 -10.33 -19.36
C VAL A 488 24.97 -9.99 -20.41
N ARG A 489 23.83 -10.69 -20.40
CA ARG A 489 22.77 -10.51 -21.40
C ARG A 489 22.15 -9.12 -21.33
N GLY A 490 21.88 -8.62 -20.13
CA GLY A 490 21.28 -7.30 -19.96
C GLY A 490 22.19 -6.17 -20.44
N ARG A 491 23.51 -6.27 -20.20
CA ARG A 491 24.48 -5.29 -20.74
C ARG A 491 24.54 -5.31 -22.27
N ALA A 492 24.49 -6.50 -22.87
CA ALA A 492 24.44 -6.63 -24.33
C ALA A 492 23.16 -5.99 -24.91
N ASN A 493 21.99 -6.27 -24.31
CA ASN A 493 20.73 -5.63 -24.68
C ASN A 493 20.83 -4.09 -24.56
N ARG A 494 21.44 -3.61 -23.48
CA ARG A 494 21.60 -2.18 -23.23
C ARG A 494 22.42 -1.50 -24.32
N MET A 495 23.56 -2.07 -24.68
CA MET A 495 24.42 -1.54 -25.73
C MET A 495 23.69 -1.52 -27.09
N ALA A 496 22.95 -2.58 -27.42
CA ALA A 496 22.16 -2.64 -28.65
C ALA A 496 21.09 -1.53 -28.71
N ALA A 497 20.37 -1.30 -27.61
CA ALA A 497 19.40 -0.22 -27.52
C ALA A 497 20.08 1.14 -27.70
N GLU A 498 21.18 1.40 -27.00
CA GLU A 498 21.91 2.66 -27.11
C GLU A 498 22.42 2.94 -28.53
N GLU A 499 22.89 1.90 -29.23
CA GLU A 499 23.35 2.02 -30.61
C GLU A 499 22.20 2.32 -31.58
N LEU A 500 21.08 1.61 -31.45
CA LEU A 500 19.88 1.88 -32.23
C LEU A 500 19.39 3.32 -32.03
N PHE A 501 19.25 3.77 -30.78
CA PHE A 501 18.77 5.12 -30.49
C PHE A 501 19.77 6.23 -30.90
N LYS A 502 21.04 5.91 -31.16
CA LYS A 502 22.00 6.85 -31.77
C LYS A 502 21.85 6.95 -33.29
N SER A 503 21.34 5.90 -33.95
CA SER A 503 21.17 5.87 -35.40
C SER A 503 20.09 6.84 -35.89
N LYS A 504 20.41 7.63 -36.91
CA LYS A 504 19.44 8.53 -37.58
C LYS A 504 18.33 7.74 -38.25
N ASP A 505 18.67 6.62 -38.89
CA ASP A 505 17.73 5.77 -39.60
C ASP A 505 16.69 5.24 -38.63
N PHE A 506 17.13 4.69 -37.49
CA PHE A 506 16.24 4.20 -36.44
C PHE A 506 15.29 5.29 -35.92
N ARG A 507 15.78 6.51 -35.68
CA ARG A 507 14.93 7.62 -35.21
C ARG A 507 13.83 7.98 -36.20
N SER A 508 14.12 7.86 -37.50
CA SER A 508 13.19 8.16 -38.59
C SER A 508 12.13 7.08 -38.85
N LEU A 509 12.33 5.87 -38.33
CA LEU A 509 11.38 4.76 -38.48
C LEU A 509 10.03 5.07 -37.83
N LYS A 510 8.97 4.48 -38.41
CA LYS A 510 7.64 4.44 -37.78
C LYS A 510 7.67 3.57 -36.53
N LYS A 511 6.65 3.71 -35.66
CA LYS A 511 6.59 3.00 -34.36
C LYS A 511 6.73 1.48 -34.53
N ASP A 512 5.95 0.89 -35.44
CA ASP A 512 5.98 -0.56 -35.69
C ASP A 512 7.33 -1.04 -36.23
N GLU A 513 7.96 -0.23 -37.09
CA GLU A 513 9.29 -0.52 -37.63
C GLU A 513 10.37 -0.43 -36.54
N LYS A 514 10.25 0.53 -35.60
CA LYS A 514 11.11 0.62 -34.42
C LYS A 514 11.00 -0.63 -33.55
N VAL A 515 9.78 -1.13 -33.34
CA VAL A 515 9.56 -2.38 -32.59
C VAL A 515 10.31 -3.55 -33.24
N ILE A 516 10.17 -3.72 -34.56
CA ILE A 516 10.85 -4.79 -35.29
C ILE A 516 12.37 -4.65 -35.19
N ALA A 517 12.92 -3.44 -35.39
CA ALA A 517 14.35 -3.20 -35.31
C ALA A 517 14.91 -3.50 -33.90
N ILE A 518 14.22 -3.06 -32.85
CA ILE A 518 14.60 -3.35 -31.45
C ILE A 518 14.56 -4.85 -31.17
N ARG A 519 13.45 -5.53 -31.54
CA ARG A 519 13.27 -6.97 -31.34
C ARG A 519 14.44 -7.75 -31.97
N ASN A 520 14.79 -7.43 -33.21
CA ASN A 520 15.87 -8.09 -33.94
C ASN A 520 17.23 -7.85 -33.29
N ALA A 521 17.52 -6.62 -32.87
CA ALA A 521 18.77 -6.29 -32.19
C ALA A 521 18.93 -7.06 -30.87
N TYR A 522 17.87 -7.15 -30.06
CA TYR A 522 17.89 -7.94 -28.81
C TYR A 522 18.02 -9.44 -29.04
N ALA A 523 17.42 -9.97 -30.11
CA ALA A 523 17.57 -11.38 -30.46
C ALA A 523 19.04 -11.70 -30.79
N GLN A 524 19.65 -10.90 -31.66
CA GLN A 524 21.04 -11.07 -32.08
C GLN A 524 22.01 -11.01 -30.89
N VAL A 525 22.00 -9.92 -30.12
CA VAL A 525 22.93 -9.76 -28.99
C VAL A 525 22.63 -10.73 -27.84
N GLY A 526 21.38 -11.18 -27.73
CA GLY A 526 20.95 -12.18 -26.77
C GLY A 526 21.54 -13.57 -27.05
N ASP A 527 21.61 -13.96 -28.33
CA ASP A 527 22.21 -15.22 -28.76
C ASP A 527 23.73 -15.20 -28.58
N ASP A 528 24.39 -14.10 -28.95
CA ASP A 528 25.83 -13.91 -28.73
C ASP A 528 26.18 -14.01 -27.23
N ALA A 529 25.42 -13.31 -26.39
CA ALA A 529 25.58 -13.35 -24.94
C ALA A 529 25.36 -14.76 -24.37
N ARG A 530 24.39 -15.51 -24.91
CA ARG A 530 24.12 -16.90 -24.51
C ARG A 530 25.28 -17.81 -24.87
N ILE A 531 25.84 -17.70 -26.08
CA ILE A 531 26.97 -18.51 -26.54
C ILE A 531 28.21 -18.24 -25.69
N GLN A 532 28.56 -16.96 -25.49
CA GLN A 532 29.72 -16.58 -24.67
C GLN A 532 29.58 -17.06 -23.23
N PHE A 533 28.39 -16.90 -22.63
CA PHE A 533 28.12 -17.39 -21.28
C PHE A 533 28.26 -18.91 -21.19
N LEU A 534 27.70 -19.65 -22.17
CA LEU A 534 27.79 -21.10 -22.21
C LEU A 534 29.24 -21.56 -22.36
N GLN A 535 30.03 -20.97 -23.26
CA GLN A 535 31.45 -21.33 -23.44
C GLN A 535 32.25 -21.17 -22.14
N LYS A 536 32.04 -20.05 -21.43
CA LYS A 536 32.72 -19.78 -20.16
C LYS A 536 32.27 -20.70 -19.03
N ASN A 537 30.97 -21.01 -18.96
CA ASN A 537 30.37 -21.64 -17.78
C ASN A 537 29.89 -23.09 -17.98
N ARG A 538 30.09 -23.71 -19.16
CA ARG A 538 29.60 -25.06 -19.50
C ARG A 538 29.81 -26.08 -18.39
N ARG A 539 31.04 -26.19 -17.87
CA ARG A 539 31.38 -27.15 -16.80
C ARG A 539 30.71 -26.84 -15.45
N ARG A 540 30.40 -25.57 -15.16
CA ARG A 540 29.68 -25.17 -13.94
C ARG A 540 28.19 -25.48 -14.09
N ILE A 541 27.62 -25.20 -15.26
CA ILE A 541 26.21 -25.48 -15.58
C ILE A 541 25.93 -26.99 -15.52
N MET A 542 26.79 -27.81 -16.12
CA MET A 542 26.63 -29.28 -16.13
C MET A 542 26.76 -29.94 -14.76
N ARG A 543 27.31 -29.24 -13.75
CA ARG A 543 27.34 -29.68 -12.35
C ARG A 543 26.07 -29.33 -11.58
N GLY A 544 25.19 -28.51 -12.17
CA GLY A 544 23.94 -28.08 -11.57
C GLY A 544 22.82 -29.11 -11.66
N GLU A 545 21.66 -28.71 -11.19
CA GLU A 545 20.44 -29.54 -11.15
C GLU A 545 19.95 -29.84 -12.58
N LYS A 546 19.68 -31.12 -12.85
CA LYS A 546 19.04 -31.58 -14.08
C LYS A 546 17.52 -31.42 -13.94
N GLN A 547 16.88 -30.86 -14.98
CA GLN A 547 15.45 -30.60 -15.03
C GLN A 547 14.67 -31.77 -15.63
#